data_AF-A0A3P7SB56-F1
#
_entry.id   AF-A0A3P7SB56-F1
#
_cell.length_a   1.000
_cell.length_b   1.000
_cell.length_c   1.000
_cell.angle_alpha   90.00
_cell.angle_beta   90.00
_cell.angle_gamma   90.00
#
_symmetry.space_group_name_H-M   'P 1'
#
loop_
_entity.id
_entity.type
_entity.pdbx_description
1 polymer ?
#
loop_
_entity_poly.entity_id
_entity_poly.type
_entity_poly.pdbx_seq_one_letter_code
_entity_poly.pdbx_strand_id
1 'polypeptide(L)'
;MFFNCFIGQFFSGMDIDGDVDGILAQELSRMGTNDREIIIKQFQQLIGGNLEQCPETCTFFLEMNNWNLQEAVGSYYDYGANGMTGCPPQYTTHLPSMLFIKDITIGEGESVPPSTRFTKTWRVKNTGAECWPSGCFISFMEGAQLSDVSRLWVASLKPDEEGDISVEMISPADKGIYQSRWQLNTMAGIPFGESIWCIVTVDDMGILDITQKLASAPLDDFSSTSGTCLNSFSPAFIDNKNFELRKDKSQEIEHTDDNNMDNIAFDPPESPNGSSSLYNAVISRLPQVFWESFN
;
A
#
# COMPACT_ATOMS: atom_id res chain seq x y z
N MET A 1 -10.76 -37.49 -75.31
CA MET A 1 -11.61 -36.84 -74.29
C MET A 1 -10.79 -36.68 -73.00
N PHE A 2 -9.79 -35.81 -73.00
CA PHE A 2 -8.94 -35.56 -71.84
C PHE A 2 -9.24 -34.16 -71.28
N PHE A 3 -9.72 -34.14 -70.04
CA PHE A 3 -9.54 -33.12 -69.01
C PHE A 3 -9.80 -31.64 -69.40
N ASN A 4 -11.08 -31.27 -69.40
CA ASN A 4 -11.54 -29.95 -68.99
C ASN A 4 -11.89 -30.02 -67.50
N CYS A 5 -10.95 -29.70 -66.61
CA CYS A 5 -11.26 -29.30 -65.24
C CYS A 5 -10.48 -28.03 -64.99
N PHE A 6 -11.05 -26.93 -65.49
CA PHE A 6 -10.52 -25.58 -65.33
C PHE A 6 -10.58 -25.25 -63.84
N ILE A 7 -9.40 -25.11 -63.24
CA ILE A 7 -9.17 -24.74 -61.85
C ILE A 7 -9.74 -23.34 -61.65
N GLY A 8 -11.00 -23.26 -61.27
CA GLY A 8 -11.62 -22.05 -60.73
C GLY A 8 -11.42 -22.01 -59.23
N GLN A 9 -10.22 -21.67 -58.73
CA GLN A 9 -10.06 -21.36 -57.30
C GLN A 9 -8.79 -20.60 -56.91
N PHE A 10 -8.34 -19.56 -57.64
CA PHE A 10 -7.17 -18.81 -57.18
C PHE A 10 -7.24 -17.29 -57.12
N PHE A 11 -8.40 -16.69 -57.35
CA PHE A 11 -8.52 -15.22 -57.24
C PHE A 11 -9.85 -14.82 -56.59
N SER A 12 -10.08 -15.26 -55.36
CA SER A 12 -11.03 -14.61 -54.46
C SER A 12 -10.26 -14.09 -53.25
N GLY A 13 -10.17 -12.78 -53.11
CA GLY A 13 -9.85 -12.14 -51.84
C GLY A 13 -8.38 -12.12 -51.46
N MET A 14 -7.48 -11.69 -52.36
CA MET A 14 -6.38 -10.90 -51.82
C MET A 14 -7.04 -9.58 -51.43
N ASP A 15 -7.28 -9.41 -50.13
CA ASP A 15 -7.89 -8.24 -49.50
C ASP A 15 -6.96 -7.02 -49.65
N ILE A 16 -6.76 -6.56 -50.90
CA ILE A 16 -5.81 -5.48 -51.21
C ILE A 16 -6.37 -4.13 -50.76
N ASP A 17 -7.69 -4.00 -50.58
CA ASP A 17 -8.33 -2.71 -50.31
C ASP A 17 -8.26 -2.29 -48.82
N GLY A 18 -8.10 -3.21 -47.87
CA GLY A 18 -8.03 -2.85 -46.45
C GLY A 18 -6.67 -2.29 -46.02
N ASP A 19 -5.59 -2.91 -46.51
CA ASP A 19 -4.24 -2.63 -46.02
C ASP A 19 -3.64 -1.40 -46.70
N VAL A 20 -3.89 -1.21 -48.01
CA VAL A 20 -3.41 -0.02 -48.73
C VAL A 20 -4.10 1.23 -48.23
N ASP A 21 -5.41 1.20 -47.99
CA ASP A 21 -6.13 2.35 -47.43
C ASP A 21 -5.67 2.65 -46.01
N GLY A 22 -5.40 1.62 -45.19
CA GLY A 22 -4.83 1.79 -43.84
C GLY A 22 -3.44 2.42 -43.88
N ILE A 23 -2.53 1.90 -44.70
CA ILE A 23 -1.16 2.41 -44.85
C ILE A 23 -1.16 3.81 -45.46
N LEU A 24 -1.96 4.05 -46.50
CA LEU A 24 -2.05 5.35 -47.15
C LEU A 24 -2.70 6.38 -46.22
N ALA A 25 -3.74 6.01 -45.47
CA ALA A 25 -4.33 6.88 -44.45
C ALA A 25 -3.34 7.16 -43.32
N GLN A 26 -2.55 6.18 -42.89
CA GLN A 26 -1.49 6.37 -41.92
C GLN A 26 -0.40 7.31 -42.47
N GLU A 27 -0.01 7.16 -43.73
CA GLU A 27 1.00 8.01 -44.36
C GLU A 27 0.49 9.43 -44.62
N LEU A 28 -0.78 9.57 -45.00
CA LEU A 28 -1.48 10.87 -45.06
C LEU A 28 -1.63 11.51 -43.69
N SER A 29 -1.87 10.71 -42.64
CA SER A 29 -1.93 11.23 -41.26
C SER A 29 -0.56 11.74 -40.77
N ARG A 30 0.53 11.16 -41.28
CA ARG A 30 1.92 11.58 -41.01
C ARG A 30 2.35 12.77 -41.87
N MET A 31 1.66 13.02 -42.97
CA MET A 31 1.95 14.14 -43.87
C MET A 31 1.65 15.44 -43.12
N GLY A 32 2.71 16.09 -42.63
CA GLY A 32 2.67 17.16 -41.62
C GLY A 32 1.48 18.10 -41.80
N THR A 33 0.54 18.05 -40.86
CA THR A 33 -0.62 18.93 -40.91
C THR A 33 -0.18 20.38 -40.72
N ASN A 34 -0.91 21.30 -41.35
CA ASN A 34 -0.62 22.74 -41.22
C ASN A 34 -0.97 23.27 -39.81
N ASP A 35 -1.84 22.56 -39.09
CA ASP A 35 -2.44 23.02 -37.83
C ASP A 35 -1.83 22.33 -36.61
N ARG A 36 -0.50 22.42 -36.49
CA ARG A 36 0.27 21.89 -35.35
C ARG A 36 -0.31 22.28 -33.98
N GLU A 37 -0.75 23.52 -33.82
CA GLU A 37 -1.35 24.00 -32.57
C GLU A 37 -2.68 23.31 -32.23
N ILE A 38 -3.48 22.96 -33.24
CA ILE A 38 -4.74 22.24 -33.02
C ILE A 38 -4.45 20.81 -32.57
N ILE A 39 -3.45 20.15 -33.17
CA ILE A 39 -3.03 18.81 -32.75
C ILE A 39 -2.46 18.84 -31.34
N ILE A 40 -1.64 19.83 -30.99
CA ILE A 40 -1.14 19.99 -29.61
C ILE A 40 -2.32 20.14 -28.64
N LYS A 41 -3.31 20.98 -28.95
CA LYS A 41 -4.51 21.14 -28.11
C LYS A 41 -5.33 19.85 -28.02
N GLN A 42 -5.47 19.12 -29.12
CA GLN A 42 -6.18 17.84 -29.14
C GLN A 42 -5.43 16.79 -28.32
N PHE A 43 -4.11 16.74 -28.42
CA PHE A 43 -3.23 15.91 -27.59
C PHE A 43 -3.42 16.22 -26.11
N GLN A 44 -3.36 17.50 -25.74
CA GLN A 44 -3.60 17.99 -24.38
C GLN A 44 -4.99 17.59 -23.86
N GLN A 45 -6.01 17.64 -24.72
CA GLN A 45 -7.36 17.21 -24.35
C GLN A 45 -7.45 15.70 -24.12
N LEU A 46 -6.73 14.88 -24.90
CA LEU A 46 -6.76 13.42 -24.80
C LEU A 46 -6.02 12.90 -23.56
N ILE A 47 -4.86 13.47 -23.23
CA ILE A 47 -4.07 13.04 -22.04
C ILE A 47 -4.68 13.56 -20.73
N GLY A 48 -5.60 14.52 -20.79
CA GLY A 48 -6.30 15.10 -19.65
C GLY A 48 -5.52 16.23 -18.96
N GLY A 49 -6.25 17.19 -18.40
CA GLY A 49 -5.72 18.43 -17.79
C GLY A 49 -4.92 18.26 -16.49
N ASN A 50 -4.55 17.03 -16.12
CA ASN A 50 -3.70 16.74 -14.97
C ASN A 50 -2.22 16.87 -15.31
N LEU A 51 -1.85 16.71 -16.59
CA LEU A 51 -0.60 17.24 -17.07
C LEU A 51 -0.79 18.74 -17.16
N GLU A 52 -0.20 19.48 -16.23
CA GLU A 52 -0.04 20.91 -16.39
C GLU A 52 0.54 21.17 -17.77
N GLN A 53 -0.33 21.61 -18.70
CA GLN A 53 -0.11 22.76 -19.57
C GLN A 53 1.29 22.93 -20.17
N CYS A 54 2.01 21.84 -20.46
CA CYS A 54 3.30 21.89 -21.12
C CYS A 54 3.03 21.54 -22.59
N PRO A 55 2.62 22.52 -23.43
CA PRO A 55 2.58 22.31 -24.87
C PRO A 55 3.91 21.78 -25.39
N GLU A 56 5.01 22.02 -24.68
CA GLU A 56 6.33 21.49 -24.97
C GLU A 56 6.40 19.96 -24.87
N THR A 57 5.85 19.33 -23.83
CA THR A 57 5.78 17.86 -23.72
C THR A 57 4.96 17.27 -24.85
N CYS A 58 3.82 17.88 -25.17
CA CYS A 58 2.95 17.43 -26.26
C CYS A 58 3.66 17.56 -27.61
N THR A 59 4.36 18.68 -27.83
CA THR A 59 5.15 18.92 -29.04
C THR A 59 6.26 17.90 -29.17
N PHE A 60 6.96 17.55 -28.08
CA PHE A 60 7.99 16.50 -28.10
C PHE A 60 7.46 15.14 -28.56
N PHE A 61 6.33 14.68 -27.98
CA PHE A 61 5.73 13.40 -28.37
C PHE A 61 5.18 13.41 -29.79
N LEU A 62 4.64 14.54 -30.23
CA LEU A 62 4.21 14.72 -31.62
C LEU A 62 5.41 14.70 -32.56
N GLU A 63 6.50 15.40 -32.25
CA GLU A 63 7.70 15.44 -33.08
C GLU A 63 8.36 14.06 -33.21
N MET A 64 8.47 13.29 -32.13
CA MET A 64 9.05 11.94 -32.20
C MET A 64 8.14 10.93 -32.92
N ASN A 65 6.83 11.20 -33.03
CA ASN A 65 5.84 10.36 -33.70
C ASN A 65 5.34 10.94 -35.04
N ASN A 66 6.16 11.78 -35.70
CA ASN A 66 5.83 12.38 -37.01
C ASN A 66 4.46 13.10 -37.03
N TRP A 67 4.14 13.81 -35.94
CA TRP A 67 2.88 14.52 -35.72
C TRP A 67 1.62 13.64 -35.78
N ASN A 68 1.78 12.31 -35.69
CA ASN A 68 0.67 11.39 -35.57
C ASN A 68 0.17 11.37 -34.13
N LEU A 69 -1.00 11.96 -33.90
CA LEU A 69 -1.64 12.06 -32.60
C LEU A 69 -1.83 10.69 -31.92
N GLN A 70 -2.22 9.65 -32.67
CA GLN A 70 -2.52 8.34 -32.10
C GLN A 70 -1.25 7.65 -31.58
N GLU A 71 -0.19 7.64 -32.39
CA GLU A 71 1.12 7.08 -32.01
C GLU A 71 1.78 7.90 -30.90
N ALA A 72 1.61 9.22 -30.93
CA ALA A 72 2.11 10.12 -29.90
C ALA A 72 1.43 9.86 -28.55
N VAL A 73 0.11 9.64 -28.53
CA VAL A 73 -0.63 9.34 -27.30
C VAL A 73 -0.25 7.95 -26.78
N GLY A 74 -0.10 6.96 -27.68
CA GLY A 74 0.41 5.63 -27.34
C GLY A 74 1.79 5.72 -26.69
N SER A 75 2.75 6.37 -27.37
CA SER A 75 4.08 6.65 -26.84
C SER A 75 4.02 7.35 -25.49
N TYR A 76 3.19 8.39 -25.35
CA TYR A 76 3.07 9.11 -24.09
C TYR A 76 2.64 8.21 -22.93
N TYR A 77 1.68 7.30 -23.13
CA TYR A 77 1.31 6.33 -22.10
C TYR A 77 2.38 5.26 -21.90
N ASP A 78 3.06 4.81 -22.96
CA ASP A 78 4.14 3.83 -22.88
C ASP A 78 5.35 4.37 -22.08
N TYR A 79 5.73 5.63 -22.30
CA TYR A 79 6.83 6.29 -21.58
C TYR A 79 6.39 6.82 -20.20
N GLY A 80 5.20 7.42 -20.13
CA GLY A 80 4.67 8.05 -18.91
C GLY A 80 4.34 7.04 -17.81
N ALA A 81 3.90 5.83 -18.17
CA ALA A 81 3.68 4.77 -17.19
C ALA A 81 4.98 4.28 -16.54
N ASN A 82 6.11 4.34 -17.25
CA ASN A 82 7.36 3.74 -16.79
C ASN A 82 8.40 4.73 -16.23
N GLY A 83 8.12 6.04 -16.20
CA GLY A 83 9.05 7.05 -15.68
C GLY A 83 10.45 7.02 -16.33
N MET A 84 10.58 6.33 -17.47
CA MET A 84 11.85 5.94 -18.06
C MET A 84 12.20 6.87 -19.23
N THR A 85 13.04 7.85 -18.90
CA THR A 85 14.25 8.31 -19.62
C THR A 85 14.19 8.75 -21.09
N GLY A 86 13.09 8.54 -21.82
CA GLY A 86 12.97 8.93 -23.22
C GLY A 86 12.65 10.41 -23.43
N CYS A 87 11.94 11.02 -22.49
CA CYS A 87 11.56 12.42 -22.55
C CYS A 87 12.62 13.25 -21.79
N PRO A 88 13.01 14.44 -22.30
CA PRO A 88 13.90 15.33 -21.57
C PRO A 88 13.35 15.57 -20.16
N PRO A 89 14.21 15.55 -19.11
CA PRO A 89 13.76 15.59 -17.71
C PRO A 89 12.92 16.84 -17.38
N GLN A 90 13.01 17.90 -18.18
CA GLN A 90 12.18 19.09 -18.02
C GLN A 90 10.71 18.92 -18.48
N TYR A 91 10.38 17.84 -19.18
CA TYR A 91 9.06 17.60 -19.77
C TYR A 91 8.36 16.34 -19.20
N THR A 92 9.05 15.57 -18.36
CA THR A 92 8.48 14.42 -17.67
C THR A 92 7.79 14.87 -16.40
N THR A 93 6.46 14.72 -16.33
CA THR A 93 5.78 14.80 -15.04
C THR A 93 6.09 13.53 -14.27
N HIS A 94 7.01 13.62 -13.31
CA HIS A 94 7.27 12.50 -12.43
C HIS A 94 6.10 12.38 -11.45
N LEU A 95 5.45 11.22 -11.43
CA LEU A 95 4.54 10.92 -10.33
C LEU A 95 5.34 11.02 -9.01
N PRO A 96 4.72 11.49 -7.93
CA PRO A 96 5.38 11.50 -6.63
C PRO A 96 5.75 10.08 -6.22
N SER A 97 6.81 9.92 -5.44
CA SER A 97 7.24 8.61 -4.94
C SER A 97 7.03 8.51 -3.44
N MET A 98 6.55 7.36 -2.99
CA MET A 98 6.42 7.04 -1.57
C MET A 98 6.95 5.64 -1.31
N LEU A 99 7.73 5.51 -0.23
CA LEU A 99 8.22 4.27 0.32
C LEU A 99 7.71 4.09 1.76
N PHE A 100 7.15 2.94 2.06
CA PHE A 100 6.83 2.47 3.39
C PHE A 100 8.11 2.08 4.13
N ILE A 101 8.30 2.66 5.31
CA ILE A 101 9.48 2.39 6.14
C ILE A 101 9.14 1.30 7.16
N LYS A 102 8.11 1.53 7.97
CA LYS A 102 7.70 0.61 9.03
C LYS A 102 6.35 0.97 9.61
N ASP A 103 5.79 0.00 10.33
CA ASP A 103 4.69 0.25 11.24
C ASP A 103 5.18 0.94 12.51
N ILE A 104 4.44 1.93 12.98
CA ILE A 104 4.72 2.62 14.25
C ILE A 104 3.49 2.68 15.16
N THR A 105 2.44 1.95 14.81
CA THR A 105 1.25 1.84 15.65
C THR A 105 1.65 1.34 17.03
N ILE A 106 1.06 1.93 18.07
CA ILE A 106 1.30 1.48 19.43
C ILE A 106 0.50 0.19 19.64
N GLY A 107 1.19 -0.87 20.10
CA GLY A 107 0.60 -2.20 20.26
C GLY A 107 0.68 -3.09 19.01
N GLU A 108 1.60 -2.83 18.07
CA GLU A 108 1.77 -3.70 16.91
C GLU A 108 1.96 -5.17 17.28
N GLY A 109 1.19 -6.04 16.63
CA GLY A 109 1.15 -7.48 16.89
C GLY A 109 0.17 -7.90 17.99
N GLU A 110 -0.38 -6.97 18.76
CA GLU A 110 -1.48 -7.26 19.69
C GLU A 110 -2.80 -7.47 18.93
N SER A 111 -3.68 -8.31 19.46
CA SER A 111 -5.03 -8.42 18.95
C SER A 111 -5.89 -7.25 19.43
N VAL A 112 -6.89 -6.90 18.62
CA VAL A 112 -7.87 -5.87 18.93
C VAL A 112 -9.19 -6.55 19.33
N PRO A 113 -9.91 -6.06 20.36
CA PRO A 113 -11.24 -6.56 20.66
C PRO A 113 -12.21 -6.31 19.50
N PRO A 114 -13.30 -7.10 19.38
CA PRO A 114 -14.34 -6.84 18.39
C PRO A 114 -14.96 -5.44 18.50
N SER A 115 -15.40 -4.87 17.37
CA SER A 115 -16.13 -3.58 17.31
C SER A 115 -15.46 -2.41 18.05
N THR A 116 -14.13 -2.36 18.01
CA THR A 116 -13.31 -1.46 18.82
C THR A 116 -12.52 -0.49 17.94
N ARG A 117 -12.46 0.79 18.37
CA ARG A 117 -11.68 1.83 17.69
C ARG A 117 -10.19 1.69 18.02
N PHE A 118 -9.34 1.83 17.02
CA PHE A 118 -7.89 1.91 17.16
C PHE A 118 -7.32 2.79 16.04
N THR A 119 -6.13 3.34 16.25
CA THR A 119 -5.44 4.12 15.21
C THR A 119 -4.32 3.29 14.63
N LYS A 120 -4.33 3.11 13.30
CA LYS A 120 -3.19 2.52 12.57
C LYS A 120 -2.29 3.64 12.08
N THR A 121 -0.99 3.53 12.28
CA THR A 121 -0.02 4.54 11.84
C THR A 121 1.17 3.92 11.12
N TRP A 122 1.43 4.40 9.90
CA TRP A 122 2.57 3.99 9.09
C TRP A 122 3.59 5.12 9.00
N ARG A 123 4.87 4.79 9.15
CA ARG A 123 5.98 5.67 8.79
C ARG A 123 6.26 5.49 7.29
N VAL A 124 6.19 6.57 6.54
CA VAL A 124 6.48 6.61 5.10
C VAL A 124 7.56 7.65 4.80
N LYS A 125 8.20 7.52 3.65
CA LYS A 125 9.24 8.42 3.17
C LYS A 125 8.97 8.84 1.73
N ASN A 126 9.20 10.10 1.40
CA ASN A 126 9.27 10.53 0.02
C ASN A 126 10.64 10.19 -0.57
N THR A 127 10.67 9.28 -1.55
CA THR A 127 11.87 8.86 -2.28
C THR A 127 12.03 9.57 -3.63
N GLY A 128 11.14 10.53 -3.94
CA GLY A 128 11.15 11.32 -5.16
C GLY A 128 12.10 12.51 -5.07
N ALA A 129 12.42 13.09 -6.23
CA ALA A 129 13.25 14.29 -6.33
C ALA A 129 12.48 15.58 -5.96
N GLU A 130 11.15 15.51 -5.91
CA GLU A 130 10.27 16.65 -5.67
C GLU A 130 9.42 16.44 -4.43
N CYS A 131 8.95 17.55 -3.85
CA CYS A 131 7.99 17.53 -2.76
C CYS A 131 6.66 16.94 -3.25
N TRP A 132 5.94 16.21 -2.40
CA TRP A 132 4.60 15.76 -2.75
C TRP A 132 3.70 16.96 -3.10
N PRO A 133 2.81 16.85 -4.10
CA PRO A 133 1.91 17.92 -4.45
C PRO A 133 0.93 18.18 -3.31
N SER A 134 0.47 19.42 -3.21
CA SER A 134 -0.57 19.76 -2.23
C SER A 134 -1.88 19.04 -2.56
N GLY A 135 -2.60 18.62 -1.52
CA GLY A 135 -3.85 17.87 -1.69
C GLY A 135 -3.63 16.38 -2.00
N CYS A 136 -2.48 15.80 -1.67
CA CYS A 136 -2.38 14.34 -1.61
C CYS A 136 -3.28 13.77 -0.51
N PHE A 137 -3.84 12.59 -0.77
CA PHE A 137 -4.66 11.86 0.19
C PHE A 137 -4.39 10.37 0.12
N ILE A 138 -4.57 9.68 1.24
CA ILE A 138 -4.63 8.22 1.28
C ILE A 138 -6.07 7.76 1.11
N SER A 139 -6.29 6.67 0.36
CA SER A 139 -7.60 6.05 0.20
C SER A 139 -7.58 4.55 0.41
N PHE A 140 -8.70 4.03 0.91
CA PHE A 140 -8.95 2.60 0.97
C PHE A 140 -9.09 2.03 -0.45
N MET A 141 -8.47 0.87 -0.70
CA MET A 141 -8.48 0.21 -2.01
C MET A 141 -9.27 -1.10 -1.98
N GLU A 142 -8.87 -2.04 -1.12
CA GLU A 142 -9.47 -3.38 -1.07
C GLU A 142 -9.28 -4.05 0.29
N GLY A 143 -9.98 -5.16 0.48
CA GLY A 143 -9.96 -5.94 1.71
C GLY A 143 -11.05 -5.51 2.68
N ALA A 144 -10.80 -5.66 3.97
CA ALA A 144 -11.71 -5.22 5.01
C ALA A 144 -11.71 -3.69 5.08
N GLN A 145 -12.90 -3.08 4.95
CA GLN A 145 -13.05 -1.66 5.20
C GLN A 145 -13.06 -1.44 6.72
N LEU A 146 -11.89 -1.12 7.25
CA LEU A 146 -11.70 -0.91 8.68
C LEU A 146 -11.94 0.54 9.11
N SER A 147 -12.19 1.48 8.20
CA SER A 147 -12.43 2.88 8.55
C SER A 147 -13.76 3.38 8.00
N ASP A 148 -14.41 4.27 8.76
CA ASP A 148 -15.62 4.97 8.35
C ASP A 148 -15.34 5.91 7.16
N VAL A 149 -14.10 6.39 7.04
CA VAL A 149 -13.65 7.25 5.94
C VAL A 149 -12.92 6.45 4.87
N SER A 150 -13.29 6.65 3.61
CA SER A 150 -12.58 6.03 2.48
C SER A 150 -11.35 6.81 2.03
N ARG A 151 -11.22 8.08 2.45
CA ARG A 151 -10.11 8.97 2.08
C ARG A 151 -9.74 9.92 3.22
N LEU A 152 -8.45 10.19 3.36
CA LEU A 152 -7.89 11.12 4.35
C LEU A 152 -6.74 11.93 3.73
N TRP A 153 -6.75 13.26 3.90
CA TRP A 153 -5.67 14.12 3.42
C TRP A 153 -4.39 13.84 4.20
N VAL A 154 -3.26 13.83 3.50
CA VAL A 154 -1.94 13.61 4.11
C VAL A 154 -1.07 14.86 3.98
N ALA A 155 -0.13 15.01 4.90
CA ALA A 155 0.87 16.06 4.82
C ALA A 155 1.77 15.86 3.60
N SER A 156 2.17 16.97 2.99
CA SER A 156 3.14 16.97 1.90
C SER A 156 4.55 16.76 2.47
N LEU A 157 5.28 15.77 1.95
CA LEU A 157 6.65 15.47 2.34
C LEU A 157 7.65 15.97 1.28
N LYS A 158 8.71 16.62 1.72
CA LYS A 158 9.85 17.04 0.88
C LYS A 158 10.67 15.83 0.44
N PRO A 159 11.56 15.98 -0.57
CA PRO A 159 12.50 14.94 -0.93
C PRO A 159 13.28 14.43 0.28
N ASP A 160 13.37 13.10 0.40
CA ASP A 160 14.00 12.39 1.52
C ASP A 160 13.38 12.60 2.90
N GLU A 161 12.25 13.32 3.01
CA GLU A 161 11.54 13.52 4.27
C GLU A 161 10.69 12.30 4.63
N GLU A 162 10.69 11.95 5.92
CA GLU A 162 9.81 10.95 6.50
C GLU A 162 8.61 11.61 7.18
N GLY A 163 7.47 10.95 7.12
CA GLY A 163 6.25 11.38 7.79
C GLY A 163 5.39 10.21 8.22
N ASP A 164 4.50 10.46 9.17
CA ASP A 164 3.59 9.48 9.70
C ASP A 164 2.18 9.70 9.11
N ILE A 165 1.57 8.62 8.62
CA ILE A 165 0.18 8.62 8.15
C ILE A 165 -0.62 7.80 9.14
N SER A 166 -1.58 8.43 9.83
CA SER A 166 -2.49 7.78 10.77
C SER A 166 -3.89 7.69 10.20
N VAL A 167 -4.54 6.54 10.36
CA VAL A 167 -5.94 6.33 10.00
C VAL A 167 -6.66 5.71 11.20
N GLU A 168 -7.74 6.37 11.62
CA GLU A 168 -8.66 5.82 12.62
C GLU A 168 -9.46 4.67 12.02
N MET A 169 -9.47 3.53 12.70
CA MET A 169 -10.09 2.30 12.27
C MET A 169 -10.98 1.70 13.37
N ILE A 170 -11.92 0.86 12.97
CA ILE A 170 -12.84 0.07 13.78
C ILE A 170 -12.65 -1.40 13.39
N SER A 171 -12.41 -2.24 14.38
CA SER A 171 -12.31 -3.68 14.16
C SER A 171 -13.68 -4.31 13.86
N PRO A 172 -13.73 -5.35 13.01
CA PRO A 172 -14.94 -6.12 12.78
C PRO A 172 -15.55 -6.70 14.06
N ALA A 173 -16.84 -7.05 14.00
CA ALA A 173 -17.54 -7.70 15.11
C ALA A 173 -17.18 -9.19 15.26
N ASP A 174 -16.78 -9.82 14.16
CA ASP A 174 -16.39 -11.23 14.14
C ASP A 174 -14.89 -11.39 14.36
N LYS A 175 -14.51 -12.47 15.02
CA LYS A 175 -13.11 -12.83 15.24
C LYS A 175 -12.46 -13.30 13.95
N GLY A 176 -11.18 -13.00 13.80
CA GLY A 176 -10.40 -13.45 12.65
C GLY A 176 -9.25 -12.53 12.31
N ILE A 177 -8.58 -12.82 11.20
CA ILE A 177 -7.52 -11.98 10.65
C ILE A 177 -8.11 -11.19 9.50
N TYR A 178 -7.94 -9.87 9.55
CA TYR A 178 -8.44 -8.95 8.54
C TYR A 178 -7.29 -8.15 7.95
N GLN A 179 -7.33 -7.94 6.65
CA GLN A 179 -6.36 -7.12 5.93
C GLN A 179 -7.08 -5.99 5.18
N SER A 180 -6.52 -4.79 5.21
CA SER A 180 -7.04 -3.59 4.56
C SER A 180 -5.91 -2.93 3.79
N ARG A 181 -6.05 -2.78 2.47
CA ARG A 181 -5.05 -2.13 1.61
C ARG A 181 -5.40 -0.66 1.40
N TRP A 182 -4.39 0.18 1.50
CA TRP A 182 -4.47 1.62 1.33
C TRP A 182 -3.43 2.11 0.33
N GLN A 183 -3.77 3.17 -0.40
CA GLN A 183 -2.93 3.75 -1.43
C GLN A 183 -2.92 5.28 -1.32
N LEU A 184 -1.76 5.89 -1.50
CA LEU A 184 -1.66 7.34 -1.68
C LEU A 184 -2.06 7.75 -3.08
N ASN A 185 -2.78 8.86 -3.18
CA ASN A 185 -3.25 9.44 -4.42
C ASN A 185 -2.96 10.95 -4.44
N THR A 186 -2.66 11.46 -5.64
CA THR A 186 -2.57 12.90 -5.88
C THR A 186 -3.96 13.55 -5.75
N MET A 187 -4.03 14.88 -5.72
CA MET A 187 -5.31 15.59 -5.72
C MET A 187 -6.22 15.22 -6.91
N ALA A 188 -5.62 14.82 -8.04
CA ALA A 188 -6.32 14.34 -9.23
C ALA A 188 -6.85 12.89 -9.12
N GLY A 189 -6.57 12.19 -8.00
CA GLY A 189 -6.94 10.79 -7.79
C GLY A 189 -6.02 9.79 -8.49
N ILE A 190 -4.81 10.21 -8.88
CA ILE A 190 -3.83 9.31 -9.49
C ILE A 190 -3.05 8.61 -8.36
N PRO A 191 -3.07 7.27 -8.27
CA PRO A 191 -2.34 6.55 -7.24
C PRO A 191 -0.83 6.65 -7.46
N PHE A 192 -0.06 6.79 -6.38
CA PHE A 192 1.39 6.87 -6.43
C PHE A 192 2.06 6.21 -5.22
N GLY A 193 3.31 5.79 -5.39
CA GLY A 193 4.07 5.06 -4.38
C GLY A 193 3.56 3.64 -4.15
N GLU A 194 4.15 2.94 -3.19
CA GLU A 194 3.73 1.58 -2.86
C GLU A 194 2.42 1.53 -2.05
N SER A 195 1.68 0.41 -2.16
CA SER A 195 0.51 0.16 -1.32
C SER A 195 0.93 -0.20 0.10
N ILE A 196 0.25 0.36 1.09
CA ILE A 196 0.43 0.02 2.51
C ILE A 196 -0.76 -0.76 3.04
N TRP A 197 -0.52 -1.55 4.08
CA TRP A 197 -1.48 -2.52 4.58
C TRP A 197 -1.71 -2.38 6.08
N CYS A 198 -2.95 -2.55 6.51
CA CYS A 198 -3.30 -2.85 7.88
C CYS A 198 -3.72 -4.31 7.96
N ILE A 199 -2.94 -5.12 8.68
CA ILE A 199 -3.32 -6.50 9.03
C ILE A 199 -3.58 -6.51 10.54
N VAL A 200 -4.77 -6.94 10.94
CA VAL A 200 -5.20 -6.96 12.34
C VAL A 200 -5.85 -8.29 12.68
N THR A 201 -5.55 -8.80 13.87
CA THR A 201 -6.21 -9.97 14.45
C THR A 201 -7.26 -9.51 15.45
N VAL A 202 -8.51 -9.91 15.23
CA VAL A 202 -9.64 -9.62 16.12
C VAL A 202 -9.86 -10.80 17.05
N ASP A 203 -9.76 -10.56 18.36
CA ASP A 203 -9.97 -11.56 19.43
C ASP A 203 -10.61 -10.89 20.65
N ASP A 204 -11.48 -11.60 21.37
CA ASP A 204 -12.15 -11.10 22.59
C ASP A 204 -11.15 -10.70 23.67
N MET A 205 -9.99 -11.37 23.71
CA MET A 205 -8.90 -11.09 24.66
C MET A 205 -7.91 -10.04 24.15
N GLY A 206 -8.25 -9.33 23.08
CA GLY A 206 -7.42 -8.24 22.55
C GLY A 206 -7.21 -7.11 23.55
N ILE A 207 -6.06 -6.47 23.47
CA ILE A 207 -5.67 -5.39 24.40
C ILE A 207 -5.26 -4.10 23.69
N LEU A 208 -5.21 -4.09 22.35
CA LEU A 208 -4.68 -2.96 21.57
C LEU A 208 -5.31 -1.61 21.95
N ASP A 209 -6.63 -1.55 22.15
CA ASP A 209 -7.32 -0.31 22.55
C ASP A 209 -6.88 0.17 23.94
N ILE A 210 -6.69 -0.75 24.89
CA ILE A 210 -6.18 -0.41 26.22
C ILE A 210 -4.73 0.07 26.12
N THR A 211 -3.90 -0.62 25.34
CA THR A 211 -2.50 -0.25 25.10
C THR A 211 -2.39 1.16 24.52
N GLN A 212 -3.20 1.50 23.51
CA GLN A 212 -3.21 2.83 22.90
C GLN A 212 -3.75 3.91 23.85
N LYS A 213 -4.77 3.61 24.65
CA LYS A 213 -5.30 4.53 25.68
C LYS A 213 -4.29 4.81 26.78
N LEU A 214 -3.58 3.79 27.24
CA LEU A 214 -2.54 3.95 28.27
C LEU A 214 -1.34 4.72 27.73
N ALA A 215 -0.93 4.47 26.48
CA ALA A 215 0.20 5.16 25.88
C ALA A 215 -0.09 6.64 25.55
N SER A 216 -1.36 7.00 25.34
CA SER A 216 -1.78 8.39 25.13
C SER A 216 -2.08 9.14 26.45
N ALA A 217 -2.03 8.45 27.59
CA ALA A 217 -2.27 9.07 28.88
C ALA A 217 -1.10 10.01 29.27
N PRO A 218 -1.37 11.24 29.71
CA PRO A 218 -0.34 12.15 30.19
C PRO A 218 0.41 11.54 31.39
N LEU A 219 1.73 11.52 31.32
CA LEU A 219 2.57 11.36 32.51
C LEU A 219 2.69 12.74 33.15
N ASP A 220 1.92 13.00 34.20
CA ASP A 220 2.11 14.21 34.99
C ASP A 220 3.53 14.22 35.56
N ASP A 221 4.30 15.24 35.17
CA ASP A 221 5.65 15.50 35.64
C ASP A 221 5.58 15.89 37.13
N PHE A 222 5.85 14.93 38.01
CA PHE A 222 5.99 15.20 39.43
C PHE A 222 7.28 16.00 39.66
N SER A 223 7.18 17.32 39.52
CA SER A 223 8.15 18.26 40.07
C SER A 223 8.15 18.12 41.59
N SER A 224 9.08 17.29 42.08
CA SER A 224 9.67 17.26 43.42
C SER A 224 8.91 18.05 44.50
N THR A 225 7.80 17.50 44.99
CA THR A 225 7.35 17.81 46.34
C THR A 225 7.61 16.55 47.15
N SER A 226 8.53 16.66 48.12
CA SER A 226 8.85 15.60 49.08
C SER A 226 7.56 15.12 49.74
N GLY A 227 7.01 14.02 49.23
CA GLY A 227 5.67 13.57 49.54
C GLY A 227 5.55 12.11 49.12
N THR A 228 6.03 11.25 50.01
CA THR A 228 5.77 9.81 50.14
C THR A 228 5.09 9.16 48.92
N CYS A 229 5.88 8.50 48.08
CA CYS A 229 5.41 7.71 46.95
C CYS A 229 4.56 6.54 47.48
N LEU A 230 3.26 6.75 47.62
CA LEU A 230 2.30 5.67 47.84
C LEU A 230 2.12 4.95 46.52
N ASN A 231 2.94 3.92 46.28
CA ASN A 231 2.62 2.95 45.26
C ASN A 231 1.28 2.30 45.67
N SER A 232 0.19 2.60 44.97
CA SER A 232 -1.10 1.91 45.14
C SER A 232 -1.04 0.43 44.77
N PHE A 233 0.10 -0.04 44.25
CA PHE A 233 0.44 -1.45 44.02
C PHE A 233 1.41 -2.03 45.05
N SER A 234 1.70 -1.34 46.16
CA SER A 234 2.11 -2.11 47.33
C SER A 234 0.95 -3.03 47.70
N PRO A 235 1.19 -4.32 47.98
CA PRO A 235 0.14 -5.27 48.30
C PRO A 235 -0.45 -4.86 49.66
N ALA A 236 -1.38 -3.91 49.64
CA ALA A 236 -2.21 -3.59 50.75
C ALA A 236 -3.05 -4.84 50.96
N PHE A 237 -2.71 -5.56 52.03
CA PHE A 237 -3.46 -6.65 52.63
C PHE A 237 -4.94 -6.55 52.25
N ILE A 238 -5.33 -7.27 51.20
CA ILE A 238 -6.74 -7.51 50.96
C ILE A 238 -7.13 -8.42 52.10
N ASP A 239 -7.75 -7.82 53.12
CA ASP A 239 -8.51 -8.50 54.15
C ASP A 239 -9.57 -9.33 53.43
N ASN A 240 -9.21 -10.55 53.06
CA ASN A 240 -10.10 -11.56 52.50
C ASN A 240 -11.09 -12.00 53.59
N LYS A 241 -12.03 -11.11 53.92
CA LYS A 241 -13.26 -11.48 54.62
C LYS A 241 -14.30 -11.80 53.56
N ASN A 242 -14.71 -13.06 53.56
CA ASN A 242 -15.83 -13.64 52.82
C ASN A 242 -15.56 -14.03 51.36
N PHE A 243 -14.72 -15.05 51.17
CA PHE A 243 -15.00 -16.02 50.11
C PHE A 243 -15.10 -17.41 50.72
N GLU A 244 -16.29 -17.72 51.23
CA GLU A 244 -16.69 -19.08 51.61
C GLU A 244 -16.83 -19.93 50.35
N LEU A 245 -15.71 -20.37 49.78
CA LEU A 245 -15.75 -21.43 48.77
C LEU A 245 -15.83 -22.77 49.50
N ARG A 246 -16.97 -23.43 49.31
CA ARG A 246 -17.31 -24.73 49.88
C ARG A 246 -16.20 -25.73 49.55
N LYS A 247 -15.57 -26.25 50.61
CA LYS A 247 -14.63 -27.37 50.59
C LYS A 247 -15.35 -28.62 50.07
N ASP A 248 -15.06 -29.00 48.83
CA ASP A 248 -15.22 -30.39 48.44
C ASP A 248 -13.89 -31.14 48.64
N LYS A 249 -14.02 -32.42 48.96
CA LYS A 249 -13.09 -33.22 49.76
C LYS A 249 -11.78 -33.61 49.07
N SER A 250 -10.75 -33.64 49.92
CA SER A 250 -9.43 -34.26 49.83
C SER A 250 -9.34 -35.62 49.13
N GLN A 251 -8.43 -35.75 48.16
CA GLN A 251 -7.64 -36.95 47.84
C GLN A 251 -6.29 -36.45 47.27
N GLU A 252 -5.26 -36.39 48.10
CA GLU A 252 -4.22 -37.41 48.31
C GLU A 252 -3.02 -37.20 47.38
N ILE A 253 -1.87 -37.08 48.02
CA ILE A 253 -0.60 -36.55 47.54
C ILE A 253 0.27 -37.73 47.12
N GLU A 254 0.74 -37.77 45.87
CA GLU A 254 1.93 -38.53 45.52
C GLU A 254 2.95 -37.62 44.80
N HIS A 255 3.94 -37.25 45.61
CA HIS A 255 5.37 -37.20 45.30
C HIS A 255 5.78 -37.31 43.82
N THR A 256 6.32 -36.24 43.26
CA THR A 256 7.31 -36.34 42.19
C THR A 256 8.40 -35.32 42.45
N ASP A 257 9.55 -35.85 42.83
CA ASP A 257 10.76 -35.11 43.16
C ASP A 257 11.37 -34.45 41.92
N ASP A 258 11.88 -33.25 42.17
CA ASP A 258 13.15 -32.72 41.70
C ASP A 258 13.42 -32.58 40.18
N ASN A 259 13.29 -31.32 39.76
CA ASN A 259 14.44 -30.48 39.42
C ASN A 259 15.47 -31.08 38.45
N ASN A 260 15.46 -30.58 37.21
CA ASN A 260 16.58 -29.89 36.56
C ASN A 260 16.50 -30.13 35.04
N MET A 261 15.73 -29.30 34.33
CA MET A 261 15.86 -29.22 32.88
C MET A 261 16.71 -27.99 32.58
N ASP A 262 18.00 -28.24 32.37
CA ASP A 262 19.00 -27.23 32.07
C ASP A 262 18.54 -26.34 30.90
N ASN A 263 18.57 -25.03 31.13
CA ASN A 263 18.35 -24.02 30.11
C ASN A 263 19.42 -24.14 29.02
N ILE A 264 19.08 -24.79 27.91
CA ILE A 264 19.91 -24.78 26.70
C ILE A 264 19.74 -23.39 26.08
N ALA A 265 20.68 -22.49 26.40
CA ALA A 265 20.84 -21.23 25.70
C ALA A 265 21.11 -21.53 24.22
N PHE A 266 20.10 -21.33 23.38
CA PHE A 266 20.23 -21.43 21.94
C PHE A 266 20.70 -20.07 21.43
N ASP A 267 22.02 -19.86 21.37
CA ASP A 267 22.58 -18.69 20.71
C ASP A 267 22.16 -18.71 19.23
N PRO A 268 21.44 -17.67 18.75
CA PRO A 268 21.04 -17.60 17.36
C PRO A 268 22.27 -17.38 16.46
N PRO A 269 22.34 -18.03 15.29
CA PRO A 269 23.50 -17.91 14.41
C PRO A 269 23.59 -16.49 13.84
N GLU A 270 24.71 -15.82 14.12
CA GLU A 270 25.17 -14.65 13.38
C GLU A 270 25.25 -15.03 11.88
N SER A 271 24.35 -14.48 11.07
CA SER A 271 24.48 -14.55 9.61
C SER A 271 24.75 -13.14 9.06
N PRO A 272 25.70 -12.97 8.11
CA PRO A 272 26.41 -11.69 7.97
C PRO A 272 25.79 -10.69 7.00
N ASN A 273 24.56 -10.90 6.53
CA ASN A 273 23.94 -9.99 5.55
C ASN A 273 22.79 -9.22 6.18
N GLY A 274 23.12 -8.05 6.71
CA GLY A 274 22.17 -7.06 7.21
C GLY A 274 21.26 -6.53 6.11
N SER A 275 20.18 -7.25 5.83
CA SER A 275 18.97 -6.74 5.20
C SER A 275 17.88 -7.83 5.19
N SER A 276 17.63 -8.52 6.30
CA SER A 276 16.42 -9.32 6.44
C SER A 276 15.28 -8.38 6.84
N SER A 277 14.65 -7.76 5.84
CA SER A 277 13.47 -6.94 6.09
C SER A 277 12.39 -7.81 6.75
N LEU A 278 11.67 -7.21 7.72
CA LEU A 278 10.57 -7.84 8.45
C LEU A 278 9.54 -8.48 7.51
N TYR A 279 9.47 -8.07 6.25
CA TYR A 279 8.70 -8.71 5.19
C TYR A 279 8.89 -10.24 5.17
N ASN A 280 10.13 -10.74 5.21
CA ASN A 280 10.40 -12.18 5.18
C ASN A 280 9.98 -12.87 6.49
N ALA A 281 10.03 -12.16 7.63
CA ALA A 281 9.58 -12.69 8.92
C ALA A 281 8.04 -12.79 9.00
N VAL A 282 7.32 -11.84 8.40
CA VAL A 282 5.85 -11.83 8.37
C VAL A 282 5.32 -12.88 7.38
N ILE A 283 5.91 -12.97 6.18
CA ILE A 283 5.52 -13.98 5.17
C ILE A 283 5.78 -15.39 5.68
N SER A 284 6.88 -15.64 6.41
CA SER A 284 7.17 -16.98 6.94
C SER A 284 6.25 -17.41 8.09
N ARG A 285 5.51 -16.48 8.71
CA ARG A 285 4.51 -16.78 9.75
C ARG A 285 3.09 -16.95 9.23
N LEU A 286 2.83 -16.64 7.95
CA LEU A 286 1.55 -16.95 7.34
C LEU A 286 1.41 -18.48 7.19
N PRO A 287 0.32 -19.08 7.68
CA PRO A 287 0.03 -20.49 7.44
C PRO A 287 0.07 -20.76 5.93
N GLN A 288 0.83 -21.76 5.50
CA GLN A 288 1.00 -22.20 4.10
C GLN A 288 -0.30 -22.67 3.42
N VAL A 289 -1.47 -22.42 4.01
CA VAL A 289 -2.77 -22.94 3.57
C VAL A 289 -3.28 -22.25 2.29
N PHE A 290 -2.57 -21.24 1.75
CA PHE A 290 -3.07 -20.46 0.61
C PHE A 290 -2.51 -20.82 -0.78
N TRP A 291 -1.61 -21.81 -0.91
CA TRP A 291 -1.07 -22.19 -2.23
C TRP A 291 -1.87 -23.27 -2.98
N GLU A 292 -2.86 -23.91 -2.36
CA GLU A 292 -3.60 -25.02 -3.01
C GLU A 292 -4.89 -24.62 -3.75
N SER A 293 -5.23 -23.33 -3.85
CA SER A 293 -6.43 -22.89 -4.59
C SER A 293 -6.16 -22.31 -5.98
N PHE A 294 -4.93 -22.40 -6.48
CA PHE A 294 -4.58 -22.08 -7.87
C PHE A 294 -4.00 -23.30 -8.59
N ASN A 295 -4.86 -24.29 -8.87
CA ASN A 295 -4.69 -25.25 -9.97
C ASN A 295 -6.07 -25.74 -10.43
#